data_AF-A0A644TC00-F1
#
_entry.id   AF-A0A644TC00-F1
#
_cell.length_a   1.000
_cell.length_b   1.000
_cell.length_c   1.000
_cell.angle_alpha   90.00
_cell.angle_beta   90.00
_cell.angle_gamma   90.00
#
_symmetry.space_group_name_H-M   'P 1'
#
loop_
_entity.id
_entity.type
_entity.pdbx_description
1 polymer ?
#
loop_
_entity_poly.entity_id
_entity_poly.type
_entity_poly.pdbx_seq_one_letter_code
_entity_poly.pdbx_strand_id
1 'polypeptide(L)'
;MSFKTIFKRLMAERLAFASFIFLVMLVIVALLAPHIQPYDPFKQDLTKVMQLPSAEHWLGTDGLGCDVLSKMLMGSQTAIKSALFAIMIPLLVGVPLGVLSGYFGGVIDDVFMRIVDAIIAIPALILALGITSALGVNLWNAMMAIGIVFTPKFARLARGQTLQVRLEPYVEAAKISGAGFVWIMFRHILPNISPPIVVQASFNLSMAILTETTLSFLGMGAQPPDVSWGNLIQQGYSLIYINPWMIVYPGIAIMLTILAGNFLGDGLRVALDPKQQRIF
;
A
#
# COMPACT_ATOMS: atom_id res chain seq x y z
N MET A 1 -2.68 -9.01 -24.12
CA MET A 1 -3.56 -9.90 -23.33
C MET A 1 -4.89 -9.18 -23.11
N SER A 2 -6.04 -9.84 -23.31
CA SER A 2 -7.34 -9.20 -23.03
C SER A 2 -7.58 -9.17 -21.51
N PHE A 3 -8.09 -8.05 -20.98
CA PHE A 3 -8.43 -7.88 -19.56
C PHE A 3 -9.31 -9.04 -19.03
N LYS A 4 -10.21 -9.54 -19.88
CA LYS A 4 -11.09 -10.69 -19.57
C LYS A 4 -10.31 -11.97 -19.24
N THR A 5 -9.18 -12.21 -19.91
CA THR A 5 -8.36 -13.41 -19.70
C THR A 5 -7.61 -13.34 -18.36
N ILE A 6 -7.08 -12.16 -18.02
CA ILE A 6 -6.40 -11.92 -16.73
C ILE A 6 -7.41 -12.12 -15.60
N PHE A 7 -8.60 -11.53 -15.72
CA PHE A 7 -9.65 -11.66 -14.71
C PHE A 7 -10.11 -13.10 -14.52
N LYS A 8 -10.34 -13.84 -15.60
CA LYS A 8 -10.73 -15.26 -15.52
C LYS A 8 -9.67 -16.12 -14.81
N ARG A 9 -8.39 -15.86 -15.07
CA ARG A 9 -7.27 -16.58 -14.41
C ARG A 9 -7.16 -16.22 -12.94
N LEU A 10 -7.27 -14.95 -12.60
CA LEU A 10 -7.29 -14.48 -11.22
C LEU A 10 -8.41 -15.15 -10.42
N MET A 11 -9.60 -15.29 -11.02
CA MET A 11 -10.74 -15.95 -10.40
C MET A 11 -10.65 -17.47 -10.32
N ALA A 12 -9.74 -18.10 -11.07
CA ALA A 12 -9.52 -19.54 -10.96
C ALA A 12 -8.77 -19.91 -9.67
N GLU A 13 -7.95 -18.99 -9.16
CA GLU A 13 -7.23 -19.16 -7.89
C GLU A 13 -8.15 -18.84 -6.69
N ARG A 14 -8.48 -19.86 -5.89
CA ARG A 14 -9.44 -19.74 -4.77
C ARG A 14 -9.04 -18.68 -3.75
N LEU A 15 -7.75 -18.61 -3.41
CA LEU A 15 -7.23 -17.64 -2.44
C LEU A 15 -7.26 -16.21 -2.99
N ALA A 16 -6.89 -16.02 -4.26
CA ALA A 16 -6.95 -14.71 -4.92
C ALA A 16 -8.39 -14.21 -5.04
N PHE A 17 -9.33 -15.09 -5.38
CA PHE A 17 -10.76 -14.75 -5.44
C PHE A 17 -11.34 -14.39 -4.07
N ALA A 18 -11.07 -15.19 -3.03
CA ALA A 18 -11.52 -14.90 -1.67
C ALA A 18 -10.95 -13.56 -1.17
N SER A 19 -9.69 -13.29 -1.49
CA SER A 19 -9.00 -12.06 -1.15
C SER A 19 -9.54 -10.85 -1.90
N PHE A 20 -9.87 -11.01 -3.18
CA PHE A 20 -10.56 -9.99 -3.96
C PHE A 20 -11.91 -9.62 -3.33
N ILE A 21 -12.74 -10.62 -2.97
CA ILE A 21 -14.03 -10.38 -2.31
C ILE A 21 -13.82 -9.63 -0.98
N PHE A 22 -12.87 -10.07 -0.16
CA PHE A 22 -12.57 -9.44 1.11
C PHE A 22 -12.17 -7.97 0.94
N LEU A 23 -11.25 -7.67 0.01
CA LEU A 23 -10.80 -6.30 -0.23
C LEU A 23 -11.91 -5.42 -0.81
N VAL A 24 -12.76 -5.95 -1.69
CA VAL A 24 -13.95 -5.23 -2.18
C VAL A 24 -14.91 -4.92 -1.04
N MET A 25 -15.17 -5.89 -0.16
CA MET A 25 -15.97 -5.67 1.04
C MET A 25 -15.35 -4.61 1.95
N LEU A 26 -14.03 -4.65 2.17
CA LEU A 26 -13.31 -3.65 2.96
C LEU A 26 -13.43 -2.25 2.35
N VAL A 27 -13.33 -2.12 1.03
CA VAL A 27 -13.55 -0.85 0.31
C VAL A 27 -14.98 -0.34 0.52
N ILE A 28 -15.98 -1.23 0.43
CA ILE A 28 -17.38 -0.85 0.66
C ILE A 28 -17.59 -0.37 2.10
N VAL A 29 -17.05 -1.11 3.08
CA VAL A 29 -17.11 -0.74 4.50
C VAL A 29 -16.45 0.61 4.72
N ALA A 30 -15.27 0.85 4.14
CA ALA A 30 -14.58 2.12 4.25
C ALA A 30 -15.40 3.27 3.65
N LEU A 31 -15.94 3.12 2.44
CA LEU A 31 -16.76 4.16 1.81
C LEU A 31 -18.03 4.49 2.62
N LEU A 32 -18.65 3.46 3.20
CA LEU A 32 -19.87 3.60 3.99
C LEU A 32 -19.64 3.95 5.46
N ALA A 33 -18.39 3.88 5.96
CA ALA A 33 -18.03 4.08 7.37
C ALA A 33 -18.70 5.29 8.04
N PRO A 34 -18.77 6.51 7.44
CA PRO A 34 -19.35 7.68 8.07
C PRO A 34 -20.87 7.58 8.24
N HIS A 35 -21.51 6.69 7.47
CA HIS A 35 -22.95 6.48 7.47
C HIS A 35 -23.37 5.25 8.29
N ILE A 36 -22.49 4.26 8.45
CA ILE A 36 -22.79 3.01 9.17
C ILE A 36 -22.23 2.97 10.58
N GLN A 37 -21.43 3.96 11.00
CA GLN A 37 -20.92 4.04 12.37
C GLN A 37 -22.08 4.20 13.36
N PRO A 38 -22.19 3.35 14.40
CA PRO A 38 -23.29 3.44 15.38
C PRO A 38 -23.24 4.72 16.21
N TYR A 39 -22.04 5.21 16.52
CA TYR A 39 -21.81 6.38 17.35
C TYR A 39 -20.80 7.33 16.70
N ASP A 40 -20.74 8.56 17.23
CA ASP A 40 -19.65 9.47 16.90
C ASP A 40 -18.32 8.90 17.47
N PRO A 41 -17.32 8.61 16.62
CA PRO A 41 -16.05 8.01 17.03
C PRO A 41 -15.22 8.90 17.96
N PHE A 42 -15.51 10.20 18.05
CA PHE A 42 -14.79 11.14 18.91
C PHE A 42 -15.61 11.57 20.13
N LYS A 43 -16.88 11.17 20.23
CA LYS A 43 -17.70 11.49 21.38
C LYS A 43 -17.21 10.72 22.60
N GLN A 44 -16.72 11.45 23.59
CA GLN A 44 -16.23 10.90 24.84
C GLN A 44 -17.37 10.75 25.84
N ASP A 45 -17.36 9.64 26.57
CA ASP A 45 -18.29 9.38 27.66
C ASP A 45 -17.53 8.72 28.83
N LEU A 46 -17.10 9.55 29.78
CA LEU A 46 -16.28 9.08 30.91
C LEU A 46 -17.04 8.16 31.87
N THR A 47 -18.36 8.01 31.72
CA THR A 47 -19.14 7.02 32.48
C THR A 47 -19.04 5.62 31.88
N LYS A 48 -18.59 5.51 30.62
CA LYS A 48 -18.49 4.27 29.86
C LYS A 48 -17.06 3.94 29.47
N VAL A 49 -16.06 4.31 30.28
CA VAL A 49 -14.65 4.00 29.99
C VAL A 49 -14.39 2.50 30.09
N MET A 50 -13.60 1.96 29.16
CA MET A 50 -13.09 0.58 29.20
C MET A 50 -14.17 -0.50 29.34
N GLN A 51 -15.35 -0.28 28.75
CA GLN A 51 -16.39 -1.30 28.74
C GLN A 51 -16.00 -2.44 27.80
N LEU A 52 -16.25 -3.65 28.27
CA LEU A 52 -16.15 -4.85 27.44
C LEU A 52 -17.18 -4.81 26.30
N PRO A 53 -16.96 -5.59 25.23
CA PRO A 53 -17.96 -5.81 24.18
C PRO A 53 -19.35 -6.10 24.76
N SER A 54 -20.34 -5.31 24.33
CA SER A 54 -21.73 -5.39 24.80
C SER A 54 -22.71 -5.13 23.66
N ALA A 55 -24.01 -5.35 23.90
CA ALA A 55 -25.05 -5.04 22.90
C ALA A 55 -25.12 -3.55 22.56
N GLU A 56 -24.73 -2.68 23.49
CA GLU A 56 -24.67 -1.23 23.29
C GLU A 56 -23.40 -0.81 22.54
N HIS A 57 -22.24 -1.39 22.90
CA HIS A 57 -20.95 -1.14 22.28
C HIS A 57 -20.34 -2.46 21.79
N TRP A 58 -20.57 -2.82 20.52
CA TRP A 58 -20.28 -4.16 19.99
C TRP A 58 -18.82 -4.59 20.11
N LEU A 59 -17.88 -3.64 20.00
CA LEU A 59 -16.45 -3.88 20.22
C LEU A 59 -15.93 -3.28 21.53
N GLY A 60 -16.83 -2.83 22.40
CA GLY A 60 -16.53 -2.13 23.64
C GLY A 60 -16.15 -0.66 23.42
N THR A 61 -15.65 -0.05 24.48
CA THR A 61 -15.22 1.36 24.50
C THR A 61 -13.75 1.51 24.88
N ASP A 62 -13.17 2.64 24.49
CA ASP A 62 -11.77 2.95 24.78
C ASP A 62 -11.56 3.70 26.12
N GLY A 63 -10.33 4.21 26.32
CA GLY A 63 -9.93 4.89 27.55
C GLY A 63 -10.62 6.22 27.81
N LEU A 64 -11.35 6.73 26.81
CA LEU A 64 -12.13 7.96 26.88
C LEU A 64 -13.64 7.66 26.75
N GLY A 65 -14.02 6.38 26.73
CA GLY A 65 -15.40 5.93 26.56
C GLY A 65 -15.92 6.06 25.14
N CYS A 66 -15.05 6.27 24.15
CA CYS A 66 -15.44 6.31 22.75
C CYS A 66 -15.67 4.90 22.21
N ASP A 67 -16.61 4.76 21.28
CA ASP A 67 -16.98 3.48 20.68
C ASP A 67 -15.89 2.93 19.75
N VAL A 68 -15.38 1.73 20.06
CA VAL A 68 -14.27 1.11 19.32
C VAL A 68 -14.71 0.66 17.93
N LEU A 69 -15.97 0.23 17.74
CA LEU A 69 -16.48 -0.18 16.42
C LEU A 69 -16.52 1.00 15.45
N SER A 70 -17.03 2.14 15.88
CA SER A 70 -17.09 3.38 15.09
C SER A 70 -15.68 3.82 14.70
N LYS A 71 -14.72 3.75 15.63
CA LYS A 71 -13.30 4.01 15.34
C LYS A 71 -12.68 3.01 14.38
N MET A 72 -13.01 1.72 14.48
CA MET A 72 -12.54 0.68 13.57
C MET A 72 -13.02 0.89 12.13
N LEU A 73 -14.29 1.28 11.98
CA LEU A 73 -14.90 1.61 10.68
C LEU A 73 -14.20 2.83 10.06
N MET A 74 -14.00 3.90 10.83
CA MET A 74 -13.24 5.06 10.36
C MET A 74 -11.78 4.72 10.05
N GLY A 75 -11.15 3.86 10.84
CA GLY A 75 -9.80 3.35 10.61
C GLY A 75 -9.64 2.61 9.27
N SER A 76 -10.70 1.94 8.78
CA SER A 76 -10.67 1.29 7.47
C SER A 76 -10.54 2.29 6.32
N GLN A 77 -11.12 3.49 6.44
CA GLN A 77 -10.92 4.56 5.45
C GLN A 77 -9.48 5.02 5.41
N THR A 78 -8.92 5.27 6.59
CA THR A 78 -7.54 5.72 6.74
C THR A 78 -6.60 4.69 6.13
N ALA A 79 -6.77 3.40 6.43
CA ALA A 79 -5.95 2.33 5.88
C ALA A 79 -5.96 2.29 4.34
N ILE A 80 -7.12 2.44 3.70
CA ILE A 80 -7.22 2.40 2.23
C ILE A 80 -6.64 3.67 1.61
N LYS A 81 -7.04 4.86 2.11
CA LYS A 81 -6.57 6.15 1.60
C LYS A 81 -5.05 6.28 1.74
N SER A 82 -4.51 5.88 2.89
CA SER A 82 -3.10 5.97 3.22
C SER A 82 -2.25 5.07 2.33
N ALA A 83 -2.68 3.81 2.14
CA ALA A 83 -1.99 2.85 1.28
C ALA A 83 -1.96 3.29 -0.19
N LEU A 84 -3.10 3.77 -0.70
CA LEU A 84 -3.18 4.28 -2.08
C LEU A 84 -2.24 5.48 -2.27
N PHE A 85 -2.29 6.45 -1.36
CA PHE A 85 -1.45 7.65 -1.45
C PHE A 85 0.04 7.30 -1.38
N ALA A 86 0.44 6.43 -0.44
CA ALA A 86 1.83 6.00 -0.28
C ALA A 86 2.37 5.31 -1.55
N ILE A 87 1.54 4.57 -2.29
CA ILE A 87 1.94 3.85 -3.51
C ILE A 87 1.96 4.74 -4.76
N MET A 88 1.20 5.83 -4.78
CA MET A 88 1.24 6.76 -5.90
C MET A 88 2.62 7.38 -6.10
N ILE A 89 3.35 7.70 -5.02
CA ILE A 89 4.67 8.32 -5.09
C ILE A 89 5.70 7.42 -5.80
N PRO A 90 5.94 6.17 -5.38
CA PRO A 90 6.91 5.32 -6.06
C PRO A 90 6.47 4.93 -7.48
N LEU A 91 5.16 4.94 -7.79
CA LEU A 91 4.67 4.78 -9.16
C LEU A 91 4.96 6.02 -10.03
N LEU A 92 4.78 7.23 -9.51
CA LEU A 92 4.98 8.48 -10.25
C LEU A 92 6.43 8.96 -10.29
N VAL A 93 7.25 8.55 -9.32
CA VAL A 93 8.66 8.97 -9.21
C VAL A 93 9.59 7.80 -9.49
N GLY A 94 9.38 6.67 -8.81
CA GLY A 94 10.25 5.50 -8.92
C GLY A 94 10.21 4.87 -10.31
N VAL A 95 9.02 4.62 -10.87
CA VAL A 95 8.90 4.01 -12.20
C VAL A 95 9.54 4.89 -13.27
N PRO A 96 9.26 6.20 -13.38
CA PRO A 96 9.95 7.05 -14.36
C PRO A 96 11.46 7.10 -14.17
N LEU A 97 11.95 7.22 -12.92
CA LEU A 97 13.40 7.17 -12.65
C LEU A 97 14.02 5.87 -13.17
N GLY A 98 13.40 4.73 -12.89
CA GLY A 98 13.87 3.43 -13.34
C GLY A 98 13.83 3.27 -14.86
N VAL A 99 12.75 3.71 -15.51
CA VAL A 99 12.62 3.68 -16.98
C VAL A 99 13.68 4.55 -17.63
N LEU A 100 13.90 5.77 -17.14
CA LEU A 100 14.91 6.69 -17.69
C LEU A 100 16.31 6.12 -17.51
N SER A 101 16.65 5.63 -16.31
CA SER A 101 17.95 5.00 -16.04
C SER A 101 18.19 3.77 -16.91
N GLY A 102 17.19 2.88 -17.03
CA GLY A 102 17.29 1.68 -17.86
C GLY A 102 17.34 2.00 -19.36
N TYR A 103 16.61 3.01 -19.84
CA TYR A 103 16.58 3.36 -21.25
C TYR A 103 17.89 4.00 -21.71
N PHE A 104 18.35 5.04 -21.01
CA PHE A 104 19.52 5.80 -21.43
C PHE A 104 20.85 5.14 -21.03
N GLY A 105 20.92 4.46 -19.88
CA GLY A 105 22.18 3.89 -19.39
C GLY A 105 23.23 4.96 -19.04
N GLY A 106 24.48 4.52 -18.88
CA GLY A 106 25.64 5.40 -18.67
C GLY A 106 25.50 6.31 -17.46
N VAL A 107 25.86 7.60 -17.63
CA VAL A 107 25.87 8.57 -16.53
C VAL A 107 24.48 8.80 -15.92
N ILE A 108 23.41 8.78 -16.73
CA ILE A 108 22.03 8.96 -16.24
C ILE A 108 21.67 7.80 -15.29
N ASP A 109 22.05 6.59 -15.67
CA ASP A 109 21.86 5.41 -14.86
C ASP A 109 22.65 5.49 -13.55
N ASP A 110 23.94 5.82 -13.63
CA ASP A 110 24.81 5.94 -12.46
C ASP A 110 24.31 6.99 -11.45
N VAL A 111 23.86 8.16 -11.93
CA VAL A 111 23.34 9.23 -11.07
C VAL A 111 22.05 8.80 -10.38
N PHE A 112 21.07 8.29 -11.12
CA PHE A 112 19.80 7.87 -10.53
C PHE A 112 19.97 6.68 -9.59
N MET A 113 20.80 5.70 -9.94
CA MET A 113 21.06 4.56 -9.07
C MET A 113 21.82 4.96 -7.81
N ARG A 114 22.74 5.94 -7.88
CA ARG A 114 23.36 6.51 -6.67
C ARG A 114 22.37 7.16 -5.72
N ILE A 115 21.39 7.90 -6.23
CA ILE A 115 20.32 8.49 -5.40
C ILE A 115 19.49 7.38 -4.75
N VAL A 116 19.10 6.37 -5.52
CA VAL A 116 18.36 5.19 -5.05
C VAL A 116 19.15 4.43 -3.97
N ASP A 117 20.45 4.26 -4.16
CA ASP A 117 21.34 3.56 -3.22
C ASP A 117 21.51 4.36 -1.92
N ALA A 118 21.59 5.69 -2.00
CA ALA A 118 21.65 6.56 -0.83
C ALA A 118 20.39 6.46 0.03
N ILE A 119 19.20 6.33 -0.58
CA ILE A 119 17.94 6.13 0.16
C ILE A 119 17.95 4.77 0.88
N ILE A 120 18.42 3.70 0.22
CA ILE A 120 18.44 2.35 0.79
C ILE A 120 19.47 2.20 1.90
N ALA A 121 20.51 3.05 1.93
CA ALA A 121 21.53 3.03 2.98
C ALA A 121 20.94 3.29 4.38
N ILE A 122 19.81 4.00 4.46
CA ILE A 122 19.12 4.29 5.72
C ILE A 122 18.00 3.26 5.93
N PRO A 123 17.89 2.63 7.12
CA PRO A 123 16.78 1.73 7.41
C PRO A 123 15.43 2.40 7.19
N ALA A 124 14.55 1.72 6.45
CA ALA A 124 13.27 2.25 5.96
C ALA A 124 12.42 2.94 7.03
N LEU A 125 12.28 2.32 8.21
CA LEU A 125 11.50 2.88 9.31
C LEU A 125 12.15 4.15 9.88
N ILE A 126 13.47 4.15 10.06
CA ILE A 126 14.22 5.31 10.58
C ILE A 126 14.11 6.48 9.61
N LEU A 127 14.25 6.21 8.31
CA LEU A 127 14.10 7.23 7.28
C LEU A 127 12.67 7.79 7.26
N ALA A 128 11.66 6.93 7.32
CA ALA A 128 10.26 7.36 7.36
C ALA A 128 9.96 8.23 8.58
N LEU A 129 10.42 7.85 9.77
CA LEU A 129 10.28 8.63 11.00
C LEU A 129 10.98 9.98 10.90
N GLY A 130 12.22 10.00 10.38
CA GLY A 130 12.99 11.24 10.20
C GLY A 130 12.32 12.23 9.25
N ILE A 131 11.86 11.76 8.08
CA ILE A 131 11.15 12.59 7.10
C ILE A 131 9.84 13.11 7.70
N THR A 132 9.07 12.24 8.35
CA THR A 132 7.78 12.62 8.95
C THR A 132 7.97 13.65 10.08
N SER A 133 8.97 13.45 10.93
CA SER A 133 9.31 14.39 11.99
C SER A 133 9.77 15.74 11.44
N ALA A 134 10.48 15.77 10.31
CA ALA A 134 10.95 17.00 9.68
C ALA A 134 9.83 17.77 8.98
N LEU A 135 8.90 17.07 8.32
CA LEU A 135 7.75 17.69 7.62
C LEU A 135 6.59 18.07 8.56
N GLY A 136 6.59 17.53 9.77
CA GLY A 136 5.52 17.68 10.76
C GLY A 136 4.63 16.43 10.83
N VAL A 137 4.20 16.10 12.05
CA VAL A 137 3.44 14.88 12.33
C VAL A 137 2.01 15.01 11.84
N ASN A 138 1.69 14.34 10.73
CA ASN A 138 0.33 14.09 10.25
C ASN A 138 0.31 12.88 9.30
N LEU A 139 -0.89 12.37 8.99
CA LEU A 139 -1.08 11.19 8.14
C LEU A 139 -0.42 11.36 6.76
N TRP A 140 -0.63 12.50 6.10
CA TRP A 140 -0.20 12.69 4.71
C TRP A 140 1.31 12.84 4.57
N ASN A 141 1.97 13.50 5.52
CA ASN A 141 3.43 13.61 5.62
C ASN A 141 4.04 12.23 5.88
N ALA A 142 3.43 11.43 6.75
CA ALA A 142 3.85 10.05 6.97
C ALA A 142 3.73 9.22 5.67
N MET A 143 2.64 9.37 4.92
CA MET A 143 2.47 8.64 3.66
C MET A 143 3.42 9.12 2.56
N MET A 144 3.75 10.42 2.54
CA MET A 144 4.81 10.94 1.69
C MET A 144 6.16 10.30 2.01
N ALA A 145 6.50 10.22 3.29
CA ALA A 145 7.71 9.57 3.76
C ALA A 145 7.77 8.09 3.35
N ILE A 146 6.68 7.33 3.56
CA ILE A 146 6.59 5.92 3.13
C ILE A 146 6.77 5.79 1.61
N GLY A 147 6.13 6.66 0.83
CA GLY A 147 6.25 6.63 -0.63
C GLY A 147 7.67 6.89 -1.13
N ILE A 148 8.40 7.83 -0.51
CA ILE A 148 9.82 8.07 -0.77
C ILE A 148 10.64 6.82 -0.44
N VAL A 149 10.39 6.21 0.72
CA VAL A 149 11.07 4.99 1.17
C VAL A 149 10.82 3.80 0.24
N PHE A 150 9.65 3.73 -0.41
CA PHE A 150 9.33 2.66 -1.38
C PHE A 150 9.85 2.93 -2.79
N THR A 151 10.15 4.19 -3.13
CA THR A 151 10.62 4.62 -4.46
C THR A 151 11.80 3.79 -4.99
N PRO A 152 12.84 3.48 -4.20
CA PRO A 152 13.96 2.65 -4.65
C PRO A 152 13.57 1.28 -5.20
N LYS A 153 12.58 0.60 -4.59
CA LYS A 153 12.12 -0.72 -5.03
C LYS A 153 11.52 -0.65 -6.43
N PHE A 154 10.68 0.35 -6.69
CA PHE A 154 10.03 0.55 -7.98
C PHE A 154 11.02 1.03 -9.05
N ALA A 155 11.96 1.91 -8.68
CA ALA A 155 13.02 2.37 -9.59
C ALA A 155 13.91 1.21 -10.06
N ARG A 156 14.39 0.38 -9.14
CA ARG A 156 15.22 -0.78 -9.50
C ARG A 156 14.47 -1.81 -10.34
N LEU A 157 13.20 -2.08 -10.01
CA LEU A 157 12.36 -2.98 -10.78
C LEU A 157 12.15 -2.46 -12.21
N ALA A 158 11.70 -1.21 -12.35
CA ALA A 158 11.47 -0.59 -13.66
C ALA A 158 12.75 -0.51 -14.49
N ARG A 159 13.90 -0.20 -13.87
CA ARG A 159 15.22 -0.23 -14.51
C ARG A 159 15.56 -1.60 -15.06
N GLY A 160 15.50 -2.64 -14.22
CA GLY A 160 15.84 -4.01 -14.61
C GLY A 160 14.98 -4.52 -15.77
N GLN A 161 13.67 -4.25 -15.71
CA GLN A 161 12.73 -4.61 -16.78
C GLN A 161 12.99 -3.80 -18.05
N THR A 162 13.28 -2.50 -17.94
CA THR A 162 13.58 -1.64 -19.09
C THR A 162 14.88 -2.06 -19.79
N LEU A 163 15.91 -2.46 -19.04
CA LEU A 163 17.16 -2.96 -19.60
C LEU A 163 16.96 -4.20 -20.48
N GLN A 164 16.01 -5.08 -20.12
CA GLN A 164 15.64 -6.23 -20.94
C GLN A 164 14.83 -5.81 -22.17
N VAL A 165 13.74 -5.07 -21.96
CA VAL A 165 12.81 -4.69 -23.03
C VAL A 165 13.45 -3.79 -24.08
N ARG A 166 14.41 -2.93 -23.71
CA ARG A 166 15.05 -2.00 -24.66
C ARG A 166 15.91 -2.70 -25.73
N LEU A 167 16.27 -3.96 -25.50
CA LEU A 167 17.07 -4.82 -26.38
C LEU A 167 16.20 -5.71 -27.28
N GLU A 168 14.87 -5.59 -27.18
CA GLU A 168 13.96 -6.37 -28.01
C GLU A 168 13.94 -5.87 -29.47
N PRO A 169 13.84 -6.77 -30.48
CA PRO A 169 13.93 -6.41 -31.90
C PRO A 169 12.91 -5.36 -32.35
N TYR A 170 11.70 -5.36 -31.78
CA TYR A 170 10.67 -4.36 -32.13
C TYR A 170 11.02 -2.95 -31.62
N VAL A 171 11.78 -2.84 -30.54
CA VAL A 171 12.28 -1.55 -30.03
C VAL A 171 13.40 -1.04 -30.92
N GLU A 172 14.31 -1.91 -31.35
CA GLU A 172 15.38 -1.56 -32.29
C GLU A 172 14.81 -1.11 -33.65
N ALA A 173 13.83 -1.85 -34.18
CA ALA A 173 13.15 -1.48 -35.42
C ALA A 173 12.48 -0.09 -35.32
N ALA A 174 11.84 0.22 -34.18
CA ALA A 174 11.24 1.53 -33.95
C ALA A 174 12.30 2.66 -33.92
N LYS A 175 13.47 2.42 -33.30
CA LYS A 175 14.59 3.37 -33.29
C LYS A 175 15.13 3.63 -34.69
N ILE A 176 15.36 2.58 -35.48
CA ILE A 176 15.84 2.68 -36.87
C ILE A 176 14.83 3.44 -37.75
N SER A 177 13.53 3.28 -37.45
CA SER A 177 12.44 4.01 -38.13
C SER A 177 12.34 5.49 -37.73
N GLY A 178 13.24 6.00 -36.89
CA GLY A 178 13.26 7.40 -36.45
C GLY A 178 12.26 7.74 -35.34
N ALA A 179 11.70 6.76 -34.63
CA ALA A 179 10.78 7.03 -33.53
C ALA A 179 11.50 7.73 -32.36
N GLY A 180 10.88 8.80 -31.85
CA GLY A 180 11.42 9.54 -30.70
C GLY A 180 11.44 8.71 -29.41
N PHE A 181 12.38 9.02 -28.52
CA PHE A 181 12.58 8.29 -27.25
C PHE A 181 11.33 8.29 -26.35
N VAL A 182 10.61 9.43 -26.26
CA VAL A 182 9.35 9.53 -25.50
C VAL A 182 8.31 8.57 -26.08
N TRP A 183 8.17 8.55 -27.40
CA TRP A 183 7.22 7.67 -28.07
C TRP A 183 7.57 6.19 -27.82
N ILE A 184 8.84 5.81 -27.93
CA ILE A 184 9.31 4.45 -27.63
C ILE A 184 9.01 4.07 -26.17
N MET A 185 9.27 4.98 -25.22
CA MET A 185 9.02 4.73 -23.81
C MET A 185 7.54 4.46 -23.52
N PHE A 186 6.64 5.31 -24.00
CA PHE A 186 5.20 5.16 -23.74
C PHE A 186 4.53 4.07 -24.58
N ARG A 187 5.02 3.82 -25.81
CA ARG A 187 4.40 2.85 -26.73
C ARG A 187 4.94 1.44 -26.58
N HIS A 188 6.23 1.30 -26.28
CA HIS A 188 6.92 0.01 -26.27
C HIS A 188 7.45 -0.38 -24.90
N ILE A 189 8.00 0.53 -24.10
CA ILE A 189 8.65 0.13 -22.83
C ILE A 189 7.63 0.00 -21.71
N LEU A 190 6.96 1.09 -21.35
CA LEU A 190 6.01 1.15 -20.23
C LEU A 190 4.92 0.05 -20.31
N PRO A 191 4.27 -0.20 -21.47
CA PRO A 191 3.27 -1.25 -21.56
C PRO A 191 3.82 -2.67 -21.36
N ASN A 192 5.09 -2.91 -21.72
CA ASN A 192 5.71 -4.24 -21.57
C ASN A 192 6.22 -4.48 -20.14
N ILE A 193 6.64 -3.43 -19.43
CA ILE A 193 7.12 -3.55 -18.04
C ILE A 193 6.00 -3.33 -17.01
N SER A 194 4.79 -2.93 -17.42
CA SER A 194 3.69 -2.68 -16.49
C SER A 194 3.24 -3.93 -15.70
N PRO A 195 3.24 -5.17 -16.23
CA PRO A 195 2.82 -6.33 -15.46
C PRO A 195 3.60 -6.55 -14.16
N PRO A 196 4.95 -6.62 -14.14
CA PRO A 196 5.69 -6.77 -12.89
C PRO A 196 5.54 -5.55 -11.97
N ILE A 197 5.34 -4.34 -12.51
CA ILE A 197 5.09 -3.13 -11.71
C ILE A 197 3.75 -3.23 -10.97
N VAL A 198 2.68 -3.67 -11.64
CA VAL A 198 1.34 -3.84 -11.02
C VAL A 198 1.37 -4.91 -9.93
N VAL A 199 2.09 -6.01 -10.17
CA VAL A 199 2.30 -7.06 -9.16
C VAL A 199 3.03 -6.48 -7.95
N GLN A 200 4.13 -5.75 -8.17
CA GLN A 200 4.89 -5.09 -7.10
C GLN A 200 4.03 -4.09 -6.32
N ALA A 201 3.21 -3.29 -7.01
CA ALA A 201 2.30 -2.34 -6.40
C ALA A 201 1.31 -3.03 -5.45
N SER A 202 0.78 -4.19 -5.86
CA SER A 202 -0.18 -4.96 -5.07
C SER A 202 0.41 -5.41 -3.73
N PHE A 203 1.64 -5.97 -3.75
CA PHE A 203 2.33 -6.33 -2.51
C PHE A 203 2.68 -5.12 -1.63
N ASN A 204 3.05 -3.99 -2.24
CA ASN A 204 3.45 -2.82 -1.48
C ASN A 204 2.26 -2.04 -0.91
N LEU A 205 1.04 -2.22 -1.42
CA LEU A 205 -0.18 -1.73 -0.74
C LEU A 205 -0.31 -2.35 0.65
N SER A 206 -0.14 -3.68 0.77
CA SER A 206 -0.14 -4.38 2.07
C SER A 206 0.97 -3.86 2.99
N MET A 207 2.18 -3.70 2.44
CA MET A 207 3.31 -3.16 3.21
C MET A 207 3.11 -1.70 3.62
N ALA A 208 2.40 -0.90 2.81
CA ALA A 208 2.08 0.48 3.13
C ALA A 208 1.15 0.54 4.35
N ILE A 209 0.11 -0.29 4.41
CA ILE A 209 -0.79 -0.39 5.57
C ILE A 209 -0.01 -0.80 6.83
N LEU A 210 0.86 -1.81 6.73
CA LEU A 210 1.68 -2.24 7.86
C LEU A 210 2.62 -1.14 8.35
N THR A 211 3.26 -0.42 7.43
CA THR A 211 4.18 0.67 7.75
C THR A 211 3.43 1.87 8.33
N GLU A 212 2.27 2.23 7.78
CA GLU A 212 1.38 3.25 8.33
C GLU A 212 0.97 2.89 9.76
N THR A 213 0.52 1.66 9.98
CA THR A 213 0.15 1.16 11.31
C THR A 213 1.34 1.29 12.27
N THR A 214 2.54 0.96 11.82
CA THR A 214 3.77 1.06 12.63
C THR A 214 4.07 2.52 12.99
N LEU A 215 3.97 3.46 12.04
CA LEU A 215 4.19 4.88 12.30
C LEU A 215 3.10 5.48 13.21
N SER A 216 1.84 5.13 12.96
CA SER A 216 0.70 5.52 13.79
C SER A 216 0.83 4.97 15.21
N PHE A 217 1.33 3.73 15.37
CA PHE A 217 1.64 3.16 16.67
C PHE A 217 2.74 3.95 17.40
N LEU A 218 3.75 4.40 16.67
CA LEU A 218 4.83 5.24 17.19
C LEU A 218 4.43 6.73 17.36
N GLY A 219 3.16 7.07 17.13
CA GLY A 219 2.64 8.44 17.27
C GLY A 219 3.01 9.39 16.14
N MET A 220 3.59 8.88 15.05
CA MET A 220 4.04 9.66 13.88
C MET A 220 3.07 9.58 12.69
N GLY A 221 1.96 8.86 12.82
CA GLY A 221 0.98 8.65 11.74
C GLY A 221 -0.25 9.54 11.87
N ALA A 222 -1.43 8.93 11.78
CA ALA A 222 -2.70 9.64 11.92
C ALA A 222 -2.80 10.38 13.25
N GLN A 223 -3.39 11.57 13.20
CA GLN A 223 -3.64 12.46 14.34
C GLN A 223 -5.11 12.87 14.32
N PRO A 224 -5.75 13.14 15.47
CA PRO A 224 -7.12 13.66 15.49
C PRO A 224 -7.26 14.85 14.53
N PRO A 225 -8.31 14.90 13.68
CA PRO A 225 -9.51 14.06 13.68
C PRO A 225 -9.44 12.77 12.83
N ASP A 226 -8.26 12.33 12.39
CA ASP A 226 -8.11 11.04 11.72
C ASP A 226 -7.98 9.89 12.73
N VAL A 227 -8.57 8.74 12.42
CA VAL A 227 -8.40 7.49 13.20
C VAL A 227 -7.66 6.50 12.33
N SER A 228 -6.60 5.87 12.84
CA SER A 228 -5.98 4.70 12.21
C SER A 228 -6.04 3.48 13.11
N TRP A 229 -5.99 2.28 12.51
CA TRP A 229 -5.86 1.03 13.28
C TRP A 229 -4.57 1.00 14.12
N GLY A 230 -3.49 1.63 13.65
CA GLY A 230 -2.25 1.78 14.43
C GLY A 230 -2.41 2.62 15.69
N ASN A 231 -3.16 3.73 15.63
CA ASN A 231 -3.45 4.52 16.84
C ASN A 231 -4.32 3.74 17.84
N LEU A 232 -5.26 2.93 17.36
CA LEU A 232 -6.08 2.08 18.23
C LEU A 232 -5.24 1.06 18.99
N ILE A 233 -4.29 0.42 18.31
CA ILE A 233 -3.33 -0.49 18.94
C ILE A 233 -2.47 0.26 19.96
N GLN A 234 -1.99 1.46 19.62
CA GLN A 234 -1.20 2.28 20.55
C GLN A 234 -1.94 2.55 21.86
N GLN A 235 -3.21 2.97 21.75
CA GLN A 235 -4.06 3.26 22.91
C GLN A 235 -4.37 2.00 23.71
N GLY A 236 -4.60 0.87 23.03
CA GLY A 236 -4.83 -0.41 23.68
C GLY A 236 -3.58 -0.99 24.36
N TYR A 237 -2.38 -0.67 23.85
CA TYR A 237 -1.12 -1.25 24.34
C TYR A 237 -0.86 -0.98 25.83
N SER A 238 -1.12 0.24 26.31
CA SER A 238 -0.99 0.58 27.73
C SER A 238 -2.04 -0.09 28.61
N LEU A 239 -3.13 -0.57 28.01
CA LEU A 239 -4.31 -1.12 28.69
C LEU A 239 -4.52 -2.61 28.38
N ILE A 240 -3.50 -3.29 27.86
CA ILE A 240 -3.60 -4.67 27.35
C ILE A 240 -4.10 -5.66 28.40
N TYR A 241 -3.76 -5.46 29.67
CA TYR A 241 -4.19 -6.33 30.77
C TYR A 241 -5.62 -6.06 31.24
N ILE A 242 -6.21 -4.92 30.84
CA ILE A 242 -7.54 -4.48 31.25
C ILE A 242 -8.55 -4.69 30.12
N ASN A 243 -8.22 -4.21 28.92
CA ASN A 243 -9.07 -4.29 27.74
C ASN A 243 -8.26 -4.74 26.51
N PRO A 244 -7.93 -6.04 26.41
CA PRO A 244 -7.12 -6.57 25.30
C PRO A 244 -7.79 -6.42 23.92
N TRP A 245 -9.11 -6.26 23.89
CA TRP A 245 -9.91 -6.16 22.68
C TRP A 245 -9.52 -4.97 21.79
N MET A 246 -9.04 -3.89 22.40
CA MET A 246 -8.54 -2.71 21.68
C MET A 246 -7.31 -2.99 20.82
N ILE A 247 -6.56 -4.08 21.08
CA ILE A 247 -5.43 -4.50 20.26
C ILE A 247 -5.84 -5.64 19.32
N VAL A 248 -6.62 -6.58 19.83
CA VAL A 248 -7.01 -7.80 19.11
C VAL A 248 -7.82 -7.46 17.85
N TYR A 249 -8.83 -6.59 17.95
CA TYR A 249 -9.68 -6.28 16.80
C TYR A 249 -8.95 -5.54 15.68
N PRO A 250 -8.22 -4.42 15.93
CA PRO A 250 -7.43 -3.79 14.89
C PRO A 250 -6.34 -4.73 14.35
N GLY A 251 -5.70 -5.54 15.21
CA GLY A 251 -4.67 -6.50 14.81
C GLY A 251 -5.19 -7.54 13.83
N ILE A 252 -6.38 -8.10 14.06
CA ILE A 252 -7.04 -9.03 13.14
C ILE A 252 -7.39 -8.33 11.83
N ALA A 253 -7.91 -7.10 11.87
CA ALA A 253 -8.24 -6.35 10.66
C ALA A 253 -7.01 -6.07 9.78
N ILE A 254 -5.90 -5.66 10.40
CA ILE A 254 -4.61 -5.46 9.72
C ILE A 254 -4.11 -6.77 9.12
N MET A 255 -4.10 -7.85 9.91
CA MET A 255 -3.66 -9.18 9.46
C MET A 255 -4.44 -9.66 8.24
N LEU A 256 -5.78 -9.64 8.30
CA LEU A 256 -6.64 -10.07 7.20
C LEU A 256 -6.44 -9.21 5.96
N THR A 257 -6.28 -7.90 6.13
CA THR A 257 -6.05 -6.96 5.02
C THR A 257 -4.71 -7.22 4.33
N ILE A 258 -3.64 -7.44 5.11
CA ILE A 258 -2.31 -7.75 4.57
C ILE A 258 -2.31 -9.09 3.84
N LEU A 259 -2.91 -10.12 4.45
CA LEU A 259 -3.03 -11.45 3.83
C LEU A 259 -3.81 -11.37 2.51
N ALA A 260 -4.96 -10.68 2.51
CA ALA A 260 -5.76 -10.52 1.31
C ALA A 260 -4.99 -9.77 0.21
N GLY A 261 -4.31 -8.67 0.55
CA GLY A 261 -3.50 -7.92 -0.42
C GLY A 261 -2.35 -8.75 -1.01
N ASN A 262 -1.68 -9.56 -0.17
CA ASN A 262 -0.60 -10.44 -0.63
C ASN A 262 -1.11 -11.56 -1.54
N PHE A 263 -2.17 -12.27 -1.15
CA PHE A 263 -2.73 -13.33 -1.99
C PHE A 263 -3.34 -12.81 -3.29
N LEU A 264 -3.91 -11.60 -3.28
CA LEU A 264 -4.33 -10.94 -4.52
C LEU A 264 -3.13 -10.61 -5.42
N GLY A 265 -2.03 -10.12 -4.84
CA GLY A 265 -0.77 -9.86 -5.54
C GLY A 265 -0.17 -11.13 -6.17
N ASP A 266 -0.16 -12.24 -5.45
CA ASP A 266 0.26 -13.55 -5.96
C ASP A 266 -0.64 -14.02 -7.11
N GLY A 267 -1.96 -13.90 -6.95
CA GLY A 267 -2.93 -14.21 -8.01
C GLY A 267 -2.73 -13.36 -9.26
N LEU A 268 -2.44 -12.07 -9.10
CA LEU A 268 -2.10 -11.17 -10.21
C LEU A 268 -0.80 -11.58 -10.89
N ARG A 269 0.22 -11.98 -10.11
CA ARG A 269 1.49 -12.47 -10.66
C ARG A 269 1.28 -13.70 -11.53
N VAL A 270 0.51 -14.67 -11.03
CA VAL A 270 0.14 -15.90 -11.75
C VAL A 270 -0.64 -15.56 -13.02
N ALA A 271 -1.65 -14.70 -12.93
CA ALA A 271 -2.49 -14.32 -14.06
C ALA A 271 -1.71 -13.58 -15.16
N LEU A 272 -0.67 -12.81 -14.79
CA LEU A 272 0.16 -12.01 -15.69
C LEU A 272 1.41 -12.75 -16.20
N ASP A 273 1.75 -13.93 -15.67
CA ASP A 273 2.91 -14.70 -16.10
C ASP A 273 2.74 -15.24 -17.55
N PRO A 274 3.63 -14.88 -18.49
CA PRO A 274 3.60 -15.41 -19.84
C PRO A 274 3.90 -16.92 -19.93
N LYS A 275 4.65 -17.49 -18.99
CA LYS A 275 5.10 -18.90 -19.07
C LYS A 275 3.99 -19.90 -18.78
N GLN A 276 3.00 -19.53 -17.95
CA GLN A 276 1.81 -20.35 -17.74
C GLN A 276 0.88 -20.41 -18.97
N GLN A 277 1.17 -19.62 -20.02
CA GLN A 277 0.39 -19.64 -21.27
C GLN A 277 0.69 -20.85 -22.15
N ARG A 278 1.76 -21.63 -21.91
CA ARG A 278 2.14 -22.78 -22.75
C ARG A 278 1.59 -24.13 -22.29
N ILE A 279 0.91 -24.19 -21.14
CA ILE A 279 0.49 -25.45 -20.51
C ILE A 279 -1.03 -25.71 -20.68
N PHE A 280 -1.78 -24.78 -21.31
CA PHE A 280 -3.20 -24.96 -21.64
C PHE A 280 -3.48 -24.69 -23.11
#